data_AF-A0A3D0NBE0-F1
#
_entry.id   AF-A0A3D0NBE0-F1
#
_cell.length_a   1.000
_cell.length_b   1.000
_cell.length_c   1.000
_cell.angle_alpha   90.00
_cell.angle_beta   90.00
_cell.angle_gamma   90.00
#
_symmetry.space_group_name_H-M   'P 1'
#
loop_
_entity.id
_entity.type
_entity.pdbx_description
1 polymer ?
#
loop_
_entity_poly.entity_id
_entity_poly.type
_entity_poly.pdbx_seq_one_letter_code
_entity_poly.pdbx_strand_id
1 'polypeptide(L)'
;MSLRLINIARSALFAQRGALEIIGHNTANVETPGYVRQRPVLASIPGAITGEAGGGVELTDIRLLRDEMLATQIRGETGTLGRERALRSTLLQVEQVFTDVSAGGLALRIEEMFDAWAELGLSATSSTCRQNVVERAGLAADTISERWHALDNLRVEIDARLGASVDRANSLAAEVARINQTIGGAAPGSARNDLITRREALIGELAGLCGAEAIEQEDGIVDLVIGGRRLVEHAQVNELRLVPDPAQPGMHLVALGQ
;
A
#
# COMPACT_ATOMS: atom_id res chain seq x y z
N MET A 1 -41.01 33.38 -31.16
CA MET A 1 -40.37 32.11 -31.56
C MET A 1 -38.84 32.19 -31.66
N SER A 2 -38.24 33.28 -32.16
CA SER A 2 -36.77 33.41 -32.35
C SER A 2 -35.93 33.32 -31.06
N LEU A 3 -36.35 33.98 -29.98
CA LEU A 3 -35.59 33.99 -28.71
C LEU A 3 -35.44 32.60 -28.08
N ARG A 4 -36.47 31.74 -28.24
CA ARG A 4 -36.48 30.38 -27.71
C ARG A 4 -35.48 29.48 -28.44
N LEU A 5 -35.46 29.53 -29.77
CA LEU A 5 -34.48 28.78 -30.58
C LEU A 5 -33.04 29.23 -30.28
N ILE A 6 -32.82 30.53 -30.09
CA ILE A 6 -31.51 31.07 -29.69
C ILE A 6 -31.11 30.55 -28.31
N ASN A 7 -32.03 30.50 -27.34
CA ASN A 7 -31.74 29.96 -26.01
C ASN A 7 -31.43 28.46 -26.03
N ILE A 8 -32.16 27.67 -26.82
CA ILE A 8 -31.89 26.24 -27.02
C ILE A 8 -30.52 26.03 -27.66
N ALA A 9 -30.20 26.79 -28.72
CA ALA A 9 -28.90 26.73 -29.37
C ALA A 9 -27.76 27.12 -28.41
N ARG A 10 -27.98 28.16 -27.59
CA ARG A 10 -27.04 28.61 -26.57
C ARG A 10 -26.79 27.54 -25.51
N SER A 11 -27.85 26.95 -24.95
CA SER A 11 -27.71 25.90 -23.92
C SER A 11 -27.02 24.65 -24.49
N ALA A 12 -27.37 24.26 -25.72
CA ALA A 12 -26.72 23.15 -26.43
C ALA A 12 -25.22 23.40 -26.64
N LEU A 13 -24.83 24.59 -27.09
CA LEU A 13 -23.42 24.93 -27.26
C LEU A 13 -22.65 24.90 -25.93
N PHE A 14 -23.21 25.43 -24.84
CA PHE A 14 -22.56 25.37 -23.52
C PHE A 14 -22.43 23.94 -23.01
N ALA A 15 -23.50 23.14 -23.09
CA ALA A 15 -23.49 21.75 -22.66
C ALA A 15 -22.46 20.91 -23.45
N GLN A 16 -22.44 21.07 -24.78
CA GLN A 16 -21.49 20.35 -25.64
C GLN A 16 -20.06 20.82 -25.46
N ARG A 17 -19.83 22.12 -25.25
CA ARG A 17 -18.50 22.64 -24.89
C ARG A 17 -17.99 21.99 -23.61
N GLY A 18 -18.80 21.95 -22.55
CA GLY A 18 -18.43 21.29 -21.30
C GLY A 18 -18.14 19.79 -21.49
N ALA A 19 -18.96 19.09 -22.29
CA ALA A 19 -18.71 17.69 -22.61
C ALA A 19 -17.38 17.48 -23.36
N LEU A 20 -17.04 18.37 -24.31
CA LEU A 20 -15.76 18.34 -25.02
C LEU A 20 -14.57 18.65 -24.11
N GLU A 21 -14.73 19.57 -23.14
CA GLU A 21 -13.71 19.83 -22.12
C GLU A 21 -13.42 18.55 -21.30
N ILE A 22 -14.46 17.80 -20.90
CA ILE A 22 -14.29 16.51 -20.20
C ILE A 22 -13.67 15.44 -21.10
N ILE A 23 -14.01 15.39 -22.39
CA ILE A 23 -13.36 14.47 -23.34
C ILE A 23 -11.87 14.82 -23.46
N GLY A 24 -11.53 16.09 -23.63
CA GLY A 24 -10.14 16.56 -23.67
C GLY A 24 -9.39 16.22 -22.38
N HIS A 25 -10.03 16.41 -21.22
CA HIS A 25 -9.49 16.03 -19.93
C HIS A 25 -9.21 14.52 -19.82
N ASN A 26 -10.13 13.67 -20.27
CA ASN A 26 -9.92 12.22 -20.33
C ASN A 26 -8.77 11.85 -21.25
N THR A 27 -8.72 12.41 -22.46
CA THR A 27 -7.66 12.12 -23.43
C THR A 27 -6.28 12.55 -22.92
N ALA A 28 -6.20 13.70 -22.25
CA ALA A 28 -4.94 14.19 -21.68
C ALA A 28 -4.42 13.32 -20.52
N ASN A 29 -5.32 12.72 -19.74
CA ASN A 29 -4.97 12.00 -18.51
C ASN A 29 -5.10 10.47 -18.61
N VAL A 30 -5.45 9.91 -19.77
CA VAL A 30 -5.68 8.47 -19.94
C VAL A 30 -4.47 7.61 -19.53
N GLU A 31 -3.25 8.12 -19.73
CA GLU A 31 -1.99 7.46 -19.34
C GLU A 31 -1.51 7.82 -17.93
N THR A 32 -2.26 8.65 -17.19
CA THR A 32 -1.89 9.02 -15.81
C THR A 32 -2.26 7.88 -14.86
N PRO A 33 -1.30 7.33 -14.09
CA PRO A 33 -1.58 6.26 -13.14
C PRO A 33 -2.69 6.63 -12.16
N GLY A 34 -3.65 5.72 -11.98
CA GLY A 34 -4.80 5.91 -11.10
C GLY A 34 -5.92 6.75 -11.70
N TYR A 35 -5.80 7.26 -12.93
CA TYR A 35 -6.87 8.04 -13.56
C TYR A 35 -8.16 7.22 -13.76
N VAL A 36 -9.30 7.85 -13.47
CA VAL A 36 -10.63 7.29 -13.68
C VAL A 36 -11.38 8.14 -14.70
N ARG A 37 -11.93 7.48 -15.72
CA ARG A 37 -12.67 8.17 -16.79
C ARG A 37 -13.87 8.91 -16.22
N GLN A 38 -14.03 10.16 -16.64
CA GLN A 38 -15.17 10.99 -16.31
C GLN A 38 -16.17 11.03 -17.46
N ARG A 39 -17.47 10.89 -17.18
CA ARG A 39 -18.57 10.92 -18.15
C ARG A 39 -19.44 12.15 -17.91
N PRO A 40 -19.52 13.09 -18.88
CA PRO A 40 -20.50 14.17 -18.82
C PRO A 40 -21.91 13.59 -18.97
N VAL A 41 -22.84 14.03 -18.12
CA VAL A 41 -24.26 13.66 -18.16
C VAL A 41 -25.05 14.87 -18.60
N LEU A 42 -25.68 14.74 -19.76
CA LEU A 42 -26.54 15.77 -20.32
C LEU A 42 -28.00 15.44 -20.04
N ALA A 43 -28.78 16.42 -19.62
CA ALA A 43 -30.22 16.27 -19.44
C ALA A 43 -30.99 17.35 -20.21
N SER A 44 -32.18 17.00 -20.67
CA SER A 44 -33.08 17.95 -21.31
C SER A 44 -33.66 18.92 -20.28
N ILE A 45 -33.61 20.22 -20.58
CA ILE A 45 -34.26 21.23 -19.75
C ILE A 45 -35.78 21.15 -20.01
N PRO A 46 -36.62 20.89 -19.00
CA PRO A 46 -38.07 20.83 -19.18
C PRO A 46 -38.65 22.15 -19.73
N GLY A 47 -39.70 22.05 -20.55
CA GLY A 47 -40.48 23.23 -20.94
C GLY A 47 -41.25 23.81 -19.76
N ALA A 48 -41.55 25.11 -19.78
CA ALA A 48 -42.25 25.79 -18.68
C ALA A 48 -43.71 25.33 -18.52
N ILE A 49 -44.31 24.77 -19.57
CA ILE A 49 -45.68 24.26 -19.60
C ILE A 49 -45.68 22.86 -20.21
N THR A 50 -46.52 21.97 -19.67
CA THR A 50 -46.73 20.60 -20.18
C THR A 50 -47.17 20.63 -21.64
N GLY A 51 -46.46 19.96 -22.54
CA GLY A 51 -46.75 19.92 -23.98
C GLY A 51 -46.00 20.95 -24.84
N GLU A 52 -45.18 21.84 -24.25
CA GLU A 52 -44.24 22.66 -25.01
C GLU A 52 -42.98 21.87 -25.42
N ALA A 53 -42.36 22.26 -26.55
CA ALA A 53 -41.03 21.81 -26.91
C ALA A 53 -40.01 22.23 -25.83
N GLY A 54 -39.12 21.31 -25.43
CA GLY A 54 -38.21 21.48 -24.29
C GLY A 54 -37.28 22.69 -24.37
N GLY A 55 -36.76 23.12 -23.21
CA GLY A 55 -35.92 24.30 -23.02
C GLY A 55 -34.47 24.15 -23.51
N GLY A 56 -34.12 23.02 -24.13
CA GLY A 56 -32.78 22.69 -24.60
C GLY A 56 -32.14 21.57 -23.79
N VAL A 57 -30.83 21.65 -23.59
CA VAL A 57 -30.02 20.65 -22.87
C VAL A 57 -29.02 21.37 -21.97
N GLU A 58 -28.71 20.76 -20.83
CA GLU A 58 -27.69 21.22 -19.90
C GLU A 58 -26.80 20.05 -19.46
N LEU A 59 -25.58 20.37 -19.05
CA LEU A 59 -24.67 19.44 -18.38
C LEU A 59 -25.03 19.40 -16.89
N THR A 60 -25.69 18.34 -16.46
CA THR A 60 -26.20 18.23 -15.08
C THR A 60 -25.18 17.64 -14.12
N ASP A 61 -24.29 16.78 -14.62
CA ASP A 61 -23.40 15.99 -13.76
C ASP A 61 -22.17 15.53 -14.55
N ILE A 62 -21.10 15.21 -13.83
CA ILE A 62 -19.88 14.60 -14.36
C ILE A 62 -19.59 13.38 -13.50
N ARG A 63 -19.84 12.19 -14.02
CA ARG A 63 -19.75 10.94 -13.25
C ARG A 63 -18.41 10.26 -13.45
N LEU A 64 -17.82 9.78 -12.36
CA LEU A 64 -16.71 8.83 -12.42
C LEU A 64 -17.22 7.46 -12.91
N LEU A 65 -16.56 6.89 -13.91
CA LEU A 65 -16.83 5.53 -14.40
C LEU A 65 -15.93 4.55 -13.64
N ARG A 66 -16.36 4.14 -12.45
CA ARG A 66 -15.73 3.08 -11.64
C ARG A 66 -16.76 2.09 -11.12
N ASP A 67 -16.29 0.88 -10.85
CA ASP A 67 -17.06 -0.16 -10.14
C ASP A 67 -16.52 -0.24 -8.71
N GLU A 68 -17.33 0.17 -7.73
CA GLU A 68 -16.93 0.24 -6.33
C GLU A 68 -16.64 -1.14 -5.72
N MET A 69 -17.39 -2.15 -6.15
CA MET A 69 -17.22 -3.51 -5.65
C MET A 69 -15.89 -4.06 -6.14
N LEU A 70 -15.59 -3.88 -7.43
CA LEU A 70 -14.30 -4.26 -8.00
C LEU A 70 -13.15 -3.47 -7.37
N ALA A 71 -13.31 -2.16 -7.16
CA ALA A 71 -12.28 -1.32 -6.53
C ALA A 71 -11.96 -1.80 -5.10
N THR A 72 -12.99 -2.16 -4.33
CA THR A 72 -12.83 -2.71 -2.98
C THR A 72 -12.11 -4.05 -3.00
N GLN A 73 -12.49 -4.94 -3.92
CA GLN A 73 -11.82 -6.23 -4.09
C GLN A 73 -10.34 -6.06 -4.48
N ILE A 74 -10.04 -5.15 -5.42
CA ILE A 74 -8.66 -4.85 -5.83
C ILE A 74 -7.82 -4.35 -4.65
N ARG A 75 -8.36 -3.48 -3.80
CA ARG A 75 -7.65 -3.00 -2.60
C ARG A 75 -7.33 -4.14 -1.62
N GLY A 76 -8.30 -5.02 -1.36
CA GLY A 76 -8.10 -6.18 -0.50
C GLY A 76 -7.00 -7.11 -1.03
N GLU A 77 -7.03 -7.43 -2.33
CA GLU A 77 -6.00 -8.25 -2.96
C GLU A 77 -4.63 -7.56 -3.01
N THR A 78 -4.62 -6.23 -3.15
CA THR A 78 -3.38 -5.43 -3.12
C THR A 78 -2.70 -5.51 -1.75
N GLY A 79 -3.47 -5.47 -0.66
CA GLY A 79 -2.94 -5.67 0.69
C GLY A 79 -2.36 -7.07 0.90
N THR A 80 -3.09 -8.10 0.46
CA THR A 80 -2.60 -9.50 0.49
C THR A 80 -1.31 -9.65 -0.30
N LEU A 81 -1.26 -9.10 -1.52
CA LEU A 81 -0.09 -9.13 -2.38
C LEU A 81 1.11 -8.37 -1.76
N GLY A 82 0.86 -7.25 -1.09
CA GLY A 82 1.87 -6.49 -0.34
C GLY A 82 2.51 -7.36 0.76
N ARG A 83 1.68 -8.02 1.56
CA ARG A 83 2.12 -8.94 2.61
C ARG A 83 2.96 -10.09 2.06
N GLU A 84 2.50 -10.76 1.00
CA GLU A 84 3.23 -11.89 0.41
C GLU A 84 4.55 -11.47 -0.24
N ARG A 85 4.61 -10.29 -0.85
CA ARG A 85 5.87 -9.73 -1.39
C ARG A 85 6.87 -9.46 -0.28
N ALA A 86 6.43 -8.85 0.83
CA ALA A 86 7.28 -8.60 1.98
C ALA A 86 7.81 -9.91 2.57
N LEU A 87 6.93 -10.89 2.79
CA LEU A 87 7.31 -12.21 3.30
C LEU A 87 8.33 -12.91 2.38
N ARG A 88 8.05 -12.97 1.08
CA ARG A 88 8.96 -13.58 0.10
C ARG A 88 10.32 -12.89 0.08
N SER A 89 10.36 -11.55 0.10
CA SER A 89 11.62 -10.80 0.11
C SER A 89 12.44 -11.09 1.37
N THR A 90 11.79 -11.20 2.52
CA THR A 90 12.46 -11.55 3.78
C THR A 90 12.95 -12.99 3.77
N LEU A 91 12.13 -13.95 3.33
CA LEU A 91 12.52 -15.35 3.26
C LEU A 91 13.69 -15.60 2.30
N LEU A 92 13.77 -14.89 1.17
CA LEU A 92 14.92 -14.96 0.27
C LEU A 92 16.22 -14.46 0.93
N GLN A 93 16.14 -13.41 1.77
CA GLN A 93 17.29 -12.93 2.53
C GLN A 93 17.69 -13.93 3.62
N VAL A 94 16.72 -14.55 4.30
CA VAL A 94 16.98 -15.63 5.26
C VAL A 94 17.62 -16.84 4.57
N GLU A 95 17.12 -17.25 3.40
CA GLU A 95 17.67 -18.34 2.61
C GLU A 95 19.14 -18.09 2.27
N GLN A 96 19.52 -16.86 1.90
CA GLN A 96 20.91 -16.49 1.63
C GLN A 96 21.84 -16.68 2.84
N VAL A 97 21.35 -16.52 4.08
CA VAL A 97 22.14 -16.80 5.30
C VAL A 97 22.49 -18.28 5.44
N PHE A 98 21.64 -19.17 4.91
CA PHE A 98 21.82 -20.63 5.01
C PHE A 98 22.36 -21.26 3.73
N THR A 99 22.31 -20.56 2.60
CA THR A 99 22.74 -21.07 1.30
C THR A 99 24.25 -20.97 1.19
N ASP A 100 24.93 -22.01 1.66
CA ASP A 100 26.36 -22.17 1.48
C ASP A 100 26.63 -23.55 0.87
N VAL A 101 26.75 -23.57 -0.47
CA VAL A 101 26.95 -24.78 -1.28
C VAL A 101 28.44 -25.14 -1.41
N SER A 102 29.34 -24.35 -0.82
CA SER A 102 30.80 -24.57 -0.93
C SER A 102 31.49 -24.84 0.41
N ALA A 103 32.74 -25.31 0.32
CA ALA A 103 33.57 -25.90 1.39
C ALA A 103 33.64 -25.05 2.67
N GLY A 104 32.64 -25.20 3.55
CA GLY A 104 32.53 -24.40 4.76
C GLY A 104 31.13 -24.35 5.40
N GLY A 105 30.10 -24.90 4.75
CA GLY A 105 28.75 -24.92 5.31
C GLY A 105 28.67 -25.59 6.70
N LEU A 106 27.74 -25.11 7.54
CA LEU A 106 27.58 -25.56 8.93
C LEU A 106 27.45 -27.08 9.08
N ALA A 107 26.77 -27.75 8.15
CA ALA A 107 26.64 -29.21 8.17
C ALA A 107 28.03 -29.88 8.10
N LEU A 108 28.89 -29.43 7.20
CA LEU A 108 30.26 -29.91 7.08
C LEU A 108 31.08 -29.57 8.34
N ARG A 109 30.93 -28.37 8.90
CA ARG A 109 31.66 -27.99 10.14
C ARG A 109 31.25 -28.84 11.34
N ILE A 110 29.97 -29.17 11.45
CA ILE A 110 29.45 -30.07 12.49
C ILE A 110 29.98 -31.50 12.26
N GLU A 111 30.00 -31.97 11.01
CA GLU A 111 30.57 -33.28 10.64
C GLU A 111 32.06 -33.36 11.01
N GLU A 112 32.88 -32.40 10.56
CA GLU A 112 34.31 -32.31 10.89
C GLU A 112 34.56 -32.27 12.41
N MET A 113 33.69 -31.61 13.17
CA MET A 113 33.75 -31.60 14.64
C MET A 113 33.49 -32.99 15.23
N PHE A 114 32.46 -33.69 14.78
CA PHE A 114 32.16 -35.05 15.26
C PHE A 114 33.23 -36.06 14.86
N ASP A 115 33.81 -35.93 13.67
CA ASP A 115 34.93 -36.76 13.22
C ASP A 115 36.16 -36.57 14.11
N ALA A 116 36.48 -35.32 14.49
CA ALA A 116 37.57 -35.06 15.42
C ALA A 116 37.32 -35.69 16.80
N TRP A 117 36.07 -35.68 17.29
CA TRP A 117 35.69 -36.36 18.53
C TRP A 117 35.84 -37.88 18.42
N ALA A 118 35.47 -38.48 17.29
CA ALA A 118 35.62 -39.91 17.04
C ALA A 118 37.11 -40.31 17.03
N GLU A 119 37.97 -39.52 16.37
CA GLU A 119 39.42 -39.75 16.34
C GLU A 119 40.04 -39.66 17.75
N LEU A 120 39.64 -38.66 18.55
CA LEU A 120 40.08 -38.54 19.93
C LEU A 120 39.66 -39.76 20.78
N GLY A 121 38.48 -40.33 20.52
CA GLY A 121 38.01 -41.55 21.18
C GLY A 121 38.92 -42.77 20.93
N LEU A 122 39.56 -42.83 19.77
CA LEU A 122 40.54 -43.88 19.43
C LEU A 122 41.92 -43.65 20.05
N SER A 123 42.26 -42.39 20.38
CA SER A 123 43.60 -42.01 20.87
C SER A 123 43.57 -40.89 21.92
N ALA A 124 42.94 -41.16 23.08
CA ALA A 124 42.65 -40.16 24.10
C ALA A 124 43.89 -39.48 24.74
N THR A 125 45.07 -40.08 24.67
CA THR A 125 46.32 -39.49 25.21
C THR A 125 47.07 -38.64 24.18
N SER A 126 46.64 -38.61 22.92
CA SER A 126 47.26 -37.81 21.86
C SER A 126 46.96 -36.32 22.05
N SER A 127 48.00 -35.51 22.25
CA SER A 127 47.87 -34.05 22.31
C SER A 127 47.39 -33.46 20.98
N THR A 128 47.82 -34.03 19.86
CA THR A 128 47.38 -33.64 18.51
C THR A 128 45.88 -33.85 18.32
N CYS A 129 45.34 -35.01 18.72
CA CYS A 129 43.90 -35.28 18.58
C CYS A 129 43.07 -34.34 19.49
N ARG A 130 43.56 -34.03 20.69
CA ARG A 130 42.92 -33.04 21.58
C ARG A 130 42.88 -31.65 20.97
N GLN A 131 43.98 -31.21 20.35
CA GLN A 131 44.06 -29.92 19.67
C GLN A 131 43.11 -29.86 18.46
N ASN A 132 43.03 -30.94 17.67
CA ASN A 132 42.13 -31.03 16.52
C ASN A 132 40.66 -30.86 16.94
N VAL A 133 40.22 -31.51 18.04
CA VAL A 133 38.86 -31.32 18.58
C VAL A 133 38.57 -29.87 18.92
N VAL A 134 39.50 -29.18 19.59
CA VAL A 134 39.34 -27.76 19.96
C VAL A 134 39.22 -26.89 18.71
N GLU A 135 40.06 -27.13 17.70
CA GLU A 135 40.04 -26.39 16.44
C GLU A 135 38.73 -26.59 15.67
N ARG A 136 38.27 -27.84 15.50
CA ARG A 136 37.03 -28.14 14.76
C ARG A 136 35.78 -27.66 15.50
N ALA A 137 35.75 -27.79 16.82
CA ALA A 137 34.68 -27.22 17.64
C ALA A 137 34.64 -25.70 17.56
N GLY A 138 35.82 -25.05 17.53
CA GLY A 138 35.93 -23.60 17.33
C GLY A 138 35.35 -23.16 15.98
N LEU A 139 35.75 -23.80 14.89
CA LEU A 139 35.23 -23.50 13.55
C LEU A 139 33.70 -23.67 13.44
N ALA A 140 33.16 -24.72 14.06
CA ALA A 140 31.71 -24.94 14.11
C ALA A 140 31.00 -23.84 14.92
N ALA A 141 31.54 -23.46 16.08
CA ALA A 141 30.99 -22.39 16.91
C ALA A 141 31.04 -21.03 16.20
N ASP A 142 32.16 -20.71 15.53
CA ASP A 142 32.34 -19.48 14.76
C ASP A 142 31.30 -19.41 13.62
N THR A 143 31.13 -20.50 12.87
CA THR A 143 30.12 -20.58 11.79
C THR A 143 28.68 -20.40 12.30
N ILE A 144 28.36 -20.93 13.49
CA ILE A 144 27.06 -20.70 14.14
C ILE A 144 26.91 -19.22 14.50
N SER A 145 27.95 -18.62 15.10
CA SER A 145 27.92 -17.22 15.52
C SER A 145 27.78 -16.27 14.32
N GLU A 146 28.50 -16.52 13.22
CA GLU A 146 28.40 -15.75 11.98
C GLU A 146 26.97 -15.74 11.44
N ARG A 147 26.31 -16.91 11.40
CA ARG A 147 24.92 -17.04 10.94
C ARG A 147 23.95 -16.33 11.88
N TRP A 148 24.16 -16.43 13.18
CA TRP A 148 23.37 -15.72 14.17
C TRP A 148 23.48 -14.20 13.97
N HIS A 149 24.70 -13.67 13.80
CA HIS A 149 24.91 -12.25 13.52
C HIS A 149 24.27 -11.81 12.20
N ALA A 150 24.33 -12.64 11.15
CA ALA A 150 23.68 -12.35 9.88
C ALA A 150 22.14 -12.24 10.02
N LEU A 151 21.52 -13.13 10.79
CA LEU A 151 20.08 -13.06 11.10
C LEU A 151 19.72 -11.85 11.97
N ASP A 152 20.53 -11.52 12.97
CA ASP A 152 20.28 -10.35 13.81
C ASP A 152 20.43 -9.04 13.04
N ASN A 153 21.44 -8.94 12.16
CA ASN A 153 21.58 -7.80 11.25
C ASN A 153 20.38 -7.67 10.31
N LEU A 154 19.91 -8.78 9.74
CA LEU A 154 18.71 -8.79 8.89
C LEU A 154 17.47 -8.32 9.67
N ARG A 155 17.31 -8.76 10.93
CA ARG A 155 16.23 -8.29 11.80
C ARG A 155 16.29 -6.78 12.01
N VAL A 156 17.45 -6.23 12.36
CA VAL A 156 17.65 -4.78 12.56
C VAL A 156 17.33 -4.00 11.29
N GLU A 157 17.72 -4.52 10.12
CA GLU A 157 17.39 -3.90 8.85
C GLU A 157 15.87 -3.91 8.57
N ILE A 158 15.19 -5.02 8.87
CA ILE A 158 13.73 -5.12 8.75
C ILE A 158 13.04 -4.11 9.69
N ASP A 159 13.50 -3.96 10.93
CA ASP A 159 12.97 -2.95 11.86
C ASP A 159 13.11 -1.52 11.29
N ALA A 160 14.25 -1.19 10.66
CA ALA A 160 14.45 0.11 10.01
C ALA A 160 13.52 0.31 8.79
N ARG A 161 13.37 -0.73 7.95
CA ARG A 161 12.42 -0.70 6.81
C ARG A 161 10.97 -0.58 7.27
N LEU A 162 10.63 -1.19 8.40
CA LEU A 162 9.31 -1.08 9.01
C LEU A 162 9.05 0.35 9.49
N GLY A 163 10.05 1.00 10.10
CA GLY A 163 9.97 2.42 10.49
C GLY A 163 9.69 3.35 9.30
N ALA A 164 10.44 3.20 8.22
CA ALA A 164 10.20 3.96 6.99
C ALA A 164 8.81 3.69 6.39
N SER A 165 8.31 2.46 6.51
CA SER A 165 6.97 2.07 6.04
C SER A 165 5.86 2.70 6.89
N VAL A 166 6.06 2.81 8.21
CA VAL A 166 5.16 3.53 9.13
C VAL A 166 5.13 5.02 8.78
N ASP A 167 6.28 5.65 8.57
CA ASP A 167 6.35 7.07 8.18
C ASP A 167 5.65 7.34 6.84
N ARG A 168 5.83 6.44 5.87
CA ARG A 168 5.15 6.53 4.58
C ARG A 168 3.63 6.37 4.74
N ALA A 169 3.18 5.40 5.54
CA ALA A 169 1.76 5.17 5.81
C ALA A 169 1.12 6.39 6.48
N ASN A 170 1.77 6.98 7.49
CA ASN A 170 1.30 8.20 8.15
C ASN A 170 1.22 9.39 7.18
N SER A 171 2.22 9.54 6.30
CA SER A 171 2.22 10.60 5.28
C SER A 171 1.07 10.45 4.29
N LEU A 172 0.79 9.23 3.83
CA LEU A 172 -0.34 8.92 2.94
C LEU A 172 -1.67 9.18 3.65
N ALA A 173 -1.82 8.74 4.90
CA ALA A 173 -3.01 8.99 5.71
C ALA A 173 -3.29 10.49 5.89
N ALA A 174 -2.25 11.29 6.14
CA ALA A 174 -2.35 12.76 6.21
C ALA A 174 -2.74 13.39 4.87
N GLU A 175 -2.24 12.90 3.74
CA GLU A 175 -2.67 13.36 2.42
C GLU A 175 -4.14 13.03 2.15
N VAL A 176 -4.59 11.81 2.49
CA VAL A 176 -6.00 11.41 2.40
C VAL A 176 -6.89 12.30 3.26
N ALA A 177 -6.52 12.57 4.51
CA ALA A 177 -7.27 13.44 5.41
C ALA A 177 -7.41 14.87 4.87
N ARG A 178 -6.34 15.44 4.30
CA ARG A 178 -6.39 16.77 3.63
C ARG A 178 -7.30 16.76 2.40
N ILE A 179 -7.25 15.70 1.60
CA ILE A 179 -8.13 15.58 0.42
C ILE A 179 -9.59 15.42 0.85
N ASN A 180 -9.88 14.63 1.89
CA ASN A 180 -11.23 14.52 2.45
C ASN A 180 -11.80 15.88 2.86
N GLN A 181 -10.99 16.69 3.56
CA GLN A 181 -11.40 18.05 3.95
C GLN A 181 -11.71 18.92 2.71
N THR A 182 -10.89 18.80 1.67
CA THR A 182 -11.06 19.57 0.43
C THR A 182 -12.32 19.11 -0.34
N ILE A 183 -12.57 17.81 -0.40
CA ILE A 183 -13.76 17.22 -1.05
C ILE A 183 -15.04 17.69 -0.34
N GLY A 184 -15.05 17.74 1.00
CA GLY A 184 -16.20 18.21 1.77
C GLY A 184 -16.61 19.64 1.47
N GLY A 185 -15.67 20.51 1.07
CA GLY A 185 -15.93 21.90 0.67
C GLY A 185 -16.08 22.12 -0.85
N ALA A 186 -15.81 21.12 -1.68
CA ALA A 186 -15.78 21.27 -3.13
C ALA A 186 -17.17 21.07 -3.78
N ALA A 187 -17.50 21.97 -4.70
CA ALA A 187 -18.69 21.81 -5.55
C ALA A 187 -18.55 20.57 -6.45
N PRO A 188 -19.65 19.86 -6.78
CA PRO A 188 -19.62 18.79 -7.76
C PRO A 188 -19.05 19.24 -9.11
N GLY A 189 -18.24 18.39 -9.74
CA GLY A 189 -17.64 18.66 -11.05
C GLY A 189 -16.29 17.98 -11.23
N SER A 190 -15.64 18.25 -12.37
CA SER A 190 -14.39 17.59 -12.76
C SER A 190 -13.29 17.71 -11.71
N ALA A 191 -13.08 18.91 -11.16
CA ALA A 191 -12.04 19.15 -10.16
C ALA A 191 -12.26 18.32 -8.87
N ARG A 192 -13.52 18.17 -8.42
CA ARG A 192 -13.85 17.31 -7.27
C ARG A 192 -13.62 15.84 -7.59
N ASN A 193 -13.94 15.40 -8.81
CA ASN A 193 -13.68 14.04 -9.28
C ASN A 193 -12.17 13.71 -9.34
N ASP A 194 -11.34 14.69 -9.68
CA ASP A 194 -9.89 14.53 -9.68
C ASP A 194 -9.35 14.34 -8.26
N LEU A 195 -9.89 15.07 -7.28
CA LEU A 195 -9.59 14.86 -5.87
C LEU A 195 -10.00 13.47 -5.39
N ILE A 196 -11.19 12.98 -5.77
CA ILE A 196 -11.65 11.63 -5.44
C ILE A 196 -10.68 10.61 -6.04
N THR A 197 -10.34 10.75 -7.32
CA THR A 197 -9.42 9.85 -8.03
C THR A 197 -8.04 9.82 -7.36
N ARG A 198 -7.51 10.99 -6.98
CA ARG A 198 -6.25 11.10 -6.25
C ARG A 198 -6.33 10.43 -4.88
N ARG A 199 -7.42 10.62 -4.14
CA ARG A 199 -7.66 9.95 -2.86
C ARG A 199 -7.63 8.44 -3.02
N GLU A 200 -8.34 7.89 -4.00
CA GLU A 200 -8.38 6.44 -4.23
C GLU A 200 -6.99 5.86 -4.54
N ALA A 201 -6.17 6.57 -5.32
CA ALA A 201 -4.80 6.14 -5.60
C ALA A 201 -3.95 6.06 -4.32
N LEU A 202 -4.07 7.06 -3.44
CA LEU A 202 -3.36 7.08 -2.15
C LEU A 202 -3.86 5.97 -1.21
N ILE A 203 -5.17 5.71 -1.19
CA ILE A 203 -5.75 4.60 -0.44
C ILE A 203 -5.22 3.26 -0.95
N GLY A 204 -5.11 3.09 -2.27
CA GLY A 204 -4.52 1.88 -2.87
C GLY A 204 -3.07 1.66 -2.46
N GLU A 205 -2.26 2.73 -2.45
CA GLU A 205 -0.86 2.66 -1.98
C GLU A 205 -0.80 2.29 -0.49
N LEU A 206 -1.64 2.94 0.34
CA LEU A 206 -1.73 2.65 1.77
C LEU A 206 -2.19 1.20 2.05
N ALA A 207 -3.18 0.71 1.30
CA ALA A 207 -3.64 -0.66 1.37
C ALA A 207 -2.52 -1.66 1.05
N GLY A 208 -1.68 -1.37 0.05
CA GLY A 208 -0.51 -2.19 -0.27
C GLY A 208 0.57 -2.22 0.82
N LEU A 209 0.66 -1.17 1.65
CA LEU A 209 1.62 -1.08 2.75
C LEU A 209 1.14 -1.76 4.04
N CYS A 210 -0.12 -1.56 4.40
CA CYS A 210 -0.63 -1.93 5.73
C CYS A 210 -2.03 -2.57 5.74
N GLY A 211 -2.61 -2.83 4.57
CA GLY A 211 -3.94 -3.43 4.46
C GLY A 211 -5.07 -2.50 4.90
N ALA A 212 -4.91 -1.19 4.78
CA ALA A 212 -5.96 -0.24 5.11
C ALA A 212 -7.23 -0.45 4.26
N GLU A 213 -8.37 -0.46 4.93
CA GLU A 213 -9.70 -0.58 4.34
C GLU A 213 -10.39 0.79 4.33
N ALA A 214 -11.10 1.09 3.25
CA ALA A 214 -11.83 2.34 3.07
C ALA A 214 -13.32 2.14 3.35
N ILE A 215 -13.90 3.02 4.15
CA ILE A 215 -15.33 3.07 4.47
C ILE A 215 -15.87 4.43 4.01
N GLU A 216 -16.66 4.42 2.93
CA GLU A 216 -17.36 5.62 2.46
C GLU A 216 -18.47 6.02 3.44
N GLN A 217 -18.54 7.31 3.76
CA GLN A 217 -19.59 7.95 4.56
C GLN A 217 -20.61 8.66 3.65
N GLU A 218 -21.78 9.01 4.20
CA GLU A 218 -22.89 9.63 3.44
C GLU A 218 -22.49 10.95 2.74
N ASP A 219 -21.52 11.68 3.28
CA ASP A 219 -21.04 12.96 2.73
C ASP A 219 -19.99 12.81 1.60
N GLY A 220 -19.66 11.58 1.20
CA GLY A 220 -18.60 11.25 0.25
C GLY A 220 -17.19 11.35 0.82
N ILE A 221 -17.08 11.55 2.13
CA ILE A 221 -15.85 11.43 2.92
C ILE A 221 -15.53 9.94 3.11
N VAL A 222 -14.25 9.59 3.20
CA VAL A 222 -13.80 8.22 3.43
C VAL A 222 -13.04 8.13 4.74
N ASP A 223 -13.50 7.24 5.62
CA ASP A 223 -12.74 6.82 6.79
C ASP A 223 -11.83 5.65 6.41
N LEU A 224 -10.63 5.60 7.01
CA LEU A 224 -9.67 4.51 6.80
C LEU A 224 -9.51 3.70 8.07
N VAL A 225 -9.57 2.38 7.94
CA VAL A 225 -9.50 1.44 9.05
C VAL A 225 -8.36 0.45 8.83
N ILE A 226 -7.59 0.17 9.88
CA ILE A 226 -6.57 -0.88 9.90
C ILE A 226 -6.82 -1.74 11.14
N GLY A 227 -6.96 -3.05 10.95
CA GLY A 227 -7.13 -4.00 12.08
C GLY A 227 -8.31 -3.65 12.99
N GLY A 228 -9.39 -3.10 12.44
CA GLY A 228 -10.58 -2.66 13.19
C GLY A 228 -10.46 -1.31 13.90
N ARG A 229 -9.35 -0.58 13.75
CA ARG A 229 -9.15 0.76 14.34
C ARG A 229 -9.06 1.84 13.25
N ARG A 230 -9.65 3.01 13.50
CA ARG A 230 -9.67 4.14 12.56
C ARG A 230 -8.30 4.80 12.49
N LEU A 231 -7.64 4.71 11.33
CA LEU A 231 -6.43 5.46 10.99
C LEU A 231 -6.78 6.87 10.56
N VAL A 232 -7.79 7.02 9.70
CA VAL A 232 -8.31 8.33 9.30
C VAL A 232 -9.78 8.38 9.64
N GLU A 233 -10.16 9.40 10.39
CA GLU A 233 -11.54 9.70 10.72
C GLU A 233 -11.86 11.10 10.20
N HIS A 234 -12.63 11.15 9.13
CA HIS A 234 -12.91 12.36 8.35
C HIS A 234 -11.62 13.08 7.90
N ALA A 235 -11.15 14.05 8.68
CA ALA A 235 -9.96 14.86 8.43
C ALA A 235 -8.89 14.71 9.53
N GLN A 236 -9.12 13.85 10.52
CA GLN A 236 -8.16 13.57 11.59
C GLN A 236 -7.41 12.26 11.31
N VAL A 237 -6.12 12.24 11.63
CA VAL A 237 -5.26 11.07 11.49
C VAL A 237 -4.83 10.60 12.86
N ASN A 238 -5.05 9.31 13.13
CA ASN A 238 -4.44 8.61 14.26
C ASN A 238 -3.15 7.96 13.76
N GLU A 239 -2.00 8.50 14.16
CA GLU A 239 -0.71 8.04 13.64
C GLU A 239 -0.39 6.60 14.07
N LEU A 240 0.24 5.87 13.16
CA LEU A 240 0.91 4.61 13.43
C LEU A 240 2.26 4.89 14.09
N ARG A 241 2.66 4.03 15.02
CA ARG A 241 3.95 4.08 15.68
C ARG A 241 4.54 2.70 15.86
N LEU A 242 5.86 2.63 15.90
CA LEU A 242 6.57 1.43 16.32
C LEU A 242 6.68 1.41 17.84
N VAL A 243 6.29 0.29 18.44
CA VAL A 243 6.47 0.01 19.87
C VAL A 243 7.26 -1.28 20.01
N PRO A 244 8.18 -1.40 20.98
CA PRO A 244 8.87 -2.66 21.24
C PRO A 244 7.87 -3.79 21.52
N ASP A 245 8.11 -4.97 20.97
CA ASP A 245 7.31 -6.16 21.24
C ASP A 245 7.67 -6.72 22.64
N PRO A 246 6.74 -6.71 23.61
CA PRO A 246 7.01 -7.25 24.94
C PRO A 246 7.22 -8.78 24.94
N ALA A 247 6.74 -9.49 23.92
CA ALA A 247 6.92 -10.93 23.77
C ALA A 247 8.23 -11.28 23.05
N GLN A 248 8.81 -10.35 22.27
CA GLN A 248 9.96 -10.59 21.41
C GLN A 248 10.99 -9.45 21.52
N PRO A 249 11.91 -9.52 22.51
CA PRO A 249 12.91 -8.48 22.72
C PRO A 249 13.71 -8.17 21.45
N GLY A 250 13.77 -6.90 21.08
CA GLY A 250 14.44 -6.41 19.89
C GLY A 250 13.51 -6.16 18.71
N MET A 251 12.35 -6.83 18.61
CA MET A 251 11.38 -6.59 17.54
C MET A 251 10.39 -5.48 17.89
N HIS A 252 9.74 -4.94 16.88
CA HIS A 252 8.71 -3.90 17.04
C HIS A 252 7.36 -4.35 16.50
N LEU A 253 6.30 -3.91 17.19
CA LEU A 253 4.92 -3.98 16.73
C LEU A 253 4.49 -2.60 16.22
N VAL A 254 3.58 -2.61 15.24
CA VAL A 254 2.89 -1.40 14.80
C VAL A 254 1.65 -1.20 15.67
N ALA A 255 1.58 -0.06 16.36
CA ALA A 255 0.44 0.35 17.16
C ALA A 255 -0.20 1.61 16.56
N LEU A 256 -1.50 1.78 16.78
CA LEU A 256 -2.28 2.94 16.34
C LEU A 256 -2.63 3.82 17.55
N GLY A 257 -2.35 5.12 17.47
CA GLY A 257 -2.67 6.11 18.50
C GLY A 257 -1.75 6.09 19.73
N GLN A 258 -2.14 6.80 20.79
CA GLN A 258 -1.43 6.85 22.08
C GLN A 258 -1.52 5.55 22.89
#